data_AF-A0A388T0Z4-F1
#
_entry.id   AF-A0A388T0Z4-F1
#
_cell.length_a   1.000
_cell.length_b   1.000
_cell.length_c   1.000
_cell.angle_alpha   90.00
_cell.angle_beta   90.00
_cell.angle_gamma   90.00
#
_symmetry.space_group_name_H-M   'P 1'
#
loop_
_entity.id
_entity.type
_entity.pdbx_description
1 polymer ?
#
loop_
_entity_poly.entity_id
_entity_poly.type
_entity_poly.pdbx_seq_one_letter_code
_entity_poly.pdbx_strand_id
1 'polypeptide(L)'
;MAAQQLPDRMGDFARYLGTVVERLDPQSGWCAVFWRRDPDGLTACLRGAEVPPWDVVESLLQDLAADDGETAHARGLHAAAATAHDRRPGGGQSLRRRLEAMRRERDRAAERGRELLRRLGAVPERSAAYRDLARDLSWAEDDHIRATSRCAELAARIAALAPPPGPPLAPSPRPPAGPAPAGPHPDQAPRAGAVAAGGGGTPQPPGAGSPGGGSPGGGMPGGGSPGAGSPGSGSPGSTPPGVGTSPGVGTSPGVGTSPGTGTPPGTGREERRGSRRRPRGARYAWFDGAAEDGGDGPVPVPVPAVTELPVAAARPRGARFDGGADAEPAGATGRPPAAPAGEDDRRAALATVAALGLLRAEGRGGEAHVLLCEAASGPAARLPVLAAELHRSGLAADWPTLLWEVASLPPERLAEAAGALASAGREDDCGRLLRQGVSRPAGEIADAALALADAGGGREADALLAAFLRVRTPEEGALIAAADPRRLVPQLLSAARAVSPGSERDLVHALRVAGLIGA
;
A
#
# COMPACT_ATOMS: atom_id res chain seq x y z
N MET A 1 1.22 -7.61 -46.85
CA MET A 1 1.28 -8.51 -45.67
C MET A 1 1.63 -7.65 -44.46
N ALA A 2 0.63 -7.19 -43.71
CA ALA A 2 0.88 -6.34 -42.54
C ALA A 2 1.32 -7.21 -41.37
N ALA A 3 2.57 -7.06 -40.94
CA ALA A 3 2.98 -7.56 -39.63
C ALA A 3 2.28 -6.70 -38.58
N GLN A 4 1.31 -7.29 -37.87
CA GLN A 4 0.72 -6.65 -36.69
C GLN A 4 1.86 -6.40 -35.69
N GLN A 5 2.19 -5.13 -35.45
CA GLN A 5 3.10 -4.75 -34.37
C GLN A 5 2.45 -5.23 -33.06
N LEU A 6 3.02 -6.28 -32.46
CA LEU A 6 2.57 -6.74 -31.15
C LEU A 6 2.81 -5.59 -30.16
N PRO A 7 1.81 -5.18 -29.35
CA PRO A 7 2.01 -4.12 -28.36
C PRO A 7 3.15 -4.47 -27.41
N ASP A 8 4.06 -3.53 -27.17
CA ASP A 8 5.14 -3.70 -26.22
C ASP A 8 4.59 -3.66 -24.78
N ARG A 9 4.13 -4.83 -24.33
CA ARG A 9 3.55 -5.01 -22.99
C ARG A 9 4.49 -4.56 -21.86
N MET A 10 5.81 -4.60 -22.08
CA MET A 10 6.79 -4.14 -21.10
C MET A 10 6.86 -2.60 -21.09
N GLY A 11 7.01 -1.98 -22.26
CA GLY A 11 7.00 -0.52 -22.39
C GLY A 11 5.68 0.13 -21.96
N ASP A 12 4.54 -0.52 -22.21
CA ASP A 12 3.22 -0.04 -21.79
C ASP A 12 3.07 -0.04 -20.26
N PHE A 13 3.43 -1.14 -19.58
CA PHE A 13 3.42 -1.19 -18.12
C PHE A 13 4.48 -0.27 -17.50
N ALA A 14 5.67 -0.15 -18.10
CA ALA A 14 6.72 0.74 -17.59
C ALA A 14 6.32 2.22 -17.67
N ARG A 15 5.66 2.63 -18.76
CA ARG A 15 5.11 3.99 -18.93
C ARG A 15 4.02 4.28 -17.88
N TYR A 16 3.11 3.32 -17.67
CA TYR A 16 2.10 3.38 -16.63
C TYR A 16 2.72 3.52 -15.22
N LEU A 17 3.71 2.68 -14.89
CA LEU A 17 4.43 2.73 -13.62
C LEU A 17 5.18 4.07 -13.45
N GLY A 18 5.69 4.65 -14.55
CA GLY A 18 6.24 6.00 -14.59
C GLY A 18 5.20 7.05 -14.15
N THR A 19 4.02 7.07 -14.78
CA THR A 19 2.97 8.03 -14.41
C THR A 19 2.47 7.87 -12.97
N VAL A 20 2.46 6.63 -12.43
CA VAL A 20 2.19 6.39 -11.01
C VAL A 20 3.28 7.02 -10.13
N VAL A 21 4.56 6.70 -10.38
CA VAL A 21 5.67 7.19 -9.55
C VAL A 21 5.86 8.71 -9.64
N GLU A 22 5.57 9.33 -10.80
CA GLU A 22 5.62 10.79 -10.98
C GLU A 22 4.55 11.56 -10.19
N ARG A 23 3.46 10.90 -9.78
CA ARG A 23 2.37 11.47 -8.96
C ARG A 23 2.64 11.33 -7.45
N LEU A 24 3.58 10.48 -7.06
CA LEU A 24 3.95 10.22 -5.66
C LEU A 24 5.04 11.17 -5.15
N ASP A 25 5.04 11.46 -3.86
CA ASP A 25 6.15 12.17 -3.21
C ASP A 25 7.37 11.24 -3.07
N PRO A 26 8.53 11.56 -3.69
CA PRO A 26 9.72 10.72 -3.64
C PRO A 26 10.39 10.67 -2.25
N GLN A 27 9.96 11.48 -1.26
CA GLN A 27 10.53 11.49 0.09
C GLN A 27 9.67 10.78 1.15
N SER A 28 8.37 10.57 0.89
CA SER A 28 7.43 9.87 1.79
C SER A 28 6.82 8.60 1.17
N GLY A 29 5.89 7.98 1.90
CA GLY A 29 5.24 6.72 1.50
C GLY A 29 6.19 5.52 1.38
N TRP A 30 5.65 4.44 0.81
CA TRP A 30 6.41 3.29 0.35
C TRP A 30 7.33 3.63 -0.83
N CYS A 31 6.95 4.55 -1.72
CA CYS A 31 7.77 5.04 -2.83
C CYS A 31 9.19 5.42 -2.37
N ALA A 32 9.29 6.25 -1.33
CA ALA A 32 10.58 6.64 -0.78
C ALA A 32 11.30 5.50 -0.02
N VAL A 33 10.57 4.54 0.54
CA VAL A 33 11.17 3.32 1.13
C VAL A 33 11.79 2.45 0.03
N PHE A 34 11.10 2.25 -1.10
CA PHE A 34 11.61 1.51 -2.24
C PHE A 34 12.87 2.18 -2.82
N TRP A 35 12.82 3.48 -3.10
CA TRP A 35 13.99 4.26 -3.58
C TRP A 35 15.20 4.20 -2.65
N ARG A 36 15.01 4.32 -1.33
CA ARG A 36 16.13 4.25 -0.36
C ARG A 36 16.75 2.85 -0.23
N ARG A 37 15.99 1.81 -0.58
CA ARG A 37 16.36 0.41 -0.33
C ARG A 37 16.93 -0.29 -1.56
N ASP A 38 16.47 0.08 -2.75
CA ASP A 38 16.91 -0.47 -4.04
C ASP A 38 16.63 0.50 -5.20
N PRO A 39 17.43 1.58 -5.35
CA PRO A 39 17.24 2.56 -6.42
C PRO A 39 17.49 1.97 -7.81
N ASP A 40 18.40 1.00 -7.91
CA ASP A 40 18.79 0.36 -9.16
C ASP A 40 17.65 -0.54 -9.69
N GLY A 41 17.07 -1.38 -8.81
CA GLY A 41 15.94 -2.24 -9.14
C GLY A 41 14.67 -1.45 -9.52
N LEU A 42 14.37 -0.34 -8.82
CA LEU A 42 13.24 0.53 -9.18
C LEU A 42 13.48 1.26 -10.51
N THR A 43 14.71 1.71 -10.77
CA THR A 43 15.10 2.28 -12.08
C THR A 43 14.95 1.27 -13.22
N ALA A 44 15.33 0.00 -13.01
CA ALA A 44 15.16 -1.06 -14.01
C ALA A 44 13.69 -1.34 -14.34
N CYS A 45 12.79 -1.24 -13.34
CA CYS A 45 11.35 -1.37 -13.53
C CYS A 45 10.77 -0.19 -14.33
N LEU A 46 11.13 1.04 -13.96
CA LEU A 46 10.69 2.26 -14.66
C LEU A 46 11.18 2.34 -16.12
N ARG A 47 12.33 1.71 -16.42
CA ARG A 47 12.85 1.58 -17.80
C ARG A 47 12.25 0.43 -18.59
N GLY A 48 11.36 -0.39 -18.01
CA GLY A 48 10.78 -1.56 -18.69
C GLY A 48 11.78 -2.67 -19.01
N ALA A 49 13.00 -2.61 -18.45
CA ALA A 49 13.91 -3.75 -18.49
C ALA A 49 13.28 -4.93 -17.73
N GLU A 50 12.62 -4.60 -16.61
CA GLU A 50 12.23 -5.55 -15.56
C GLU A 50 10.81 -5.35 -15.03
N VAL A 51 10.24 -6.43 -14.49
CA VAL A 51 8.89 -6.42 -13.91
C VAL A 51 8.98 -6.37 -12.38
N PRO A 52 8.43 -5.32 -11.72
CA PRO A 52 8.37 -5.24 -10.27
C PRO A 52 7.46 -6.34 -9.72
N PRO A 53 7.70 -6.83 -8.50
CA PRO A 53 6.75 -7.69 -7.82
C PRO A 53 5.42 -6.97 -7.57
N TRP A 54 4.30 -7.70 -7.57
CA TRP A 54 2.98 -7.11 -7.40
C TRP A 54 2.82 -6.38 -6.06
N ASP A 55 3.40 -6.86 -4.96
CA ASP A 55 3.33 -6.18 -3.65
C ASP A 55 4.01 -4.80 -3.63
N VAL A 56 4.93 -4.53 -4.58
CA VAL A 56 5.52 -3.19 -4.77
C VAL A 56 4.52 -2.29 -5.48
N VAL A 57 3.90 -2.78 -6.56
CA VAL A 57 2.88 -2.04 -7.32
C VAL A 57 1.69 -1.72 -6.42
N GLU A 58 1.19 -2.71 -5.66
CA GLU A 58 0.09 -2.57 -4.71
C GLU A 58 0.38 -1.53 -3.62
N SER A 59 1.62 -1.47 -3.11
CA SER A 59 2.03 -0.43 -2.15
C SER A 59 2.20 0.97 -2.77
N LEU A 60 2.62 1.06 -4.04
CA LEU A 60 2.66 2.34 -4.77
C LEU A 60 1.24 2.84 -5.09
N LEU A 61 0.32 1.94 -5.44
CA LEU A 61 -1.11 2.24 -5.60
C LEU A 61 -1.76 2.65 -4.27
N GLN A 62 -1.33 2.04 -3.15
CA GLN A 62 -1.76 2.45 -1.82
C GLN A 62 -1.24 3.85 -1.43
N ASP A 63 0.02 4.19 -1.72
CA ASP A 63 0.54 5.56 -1.57
C ASP A 63 -0.24 6.54 -2.45
N LEU A 64 -0.68 6.09 -3.63
CA LEU A 64 -1.50 6.84 -4.58
C LEU A 64 -2.98 6.88 -4.19
N ALA A 65 -3.41 6.19 -3.12
CA ALA A 65 -4.82 5.98 -2.77
C ALA A 65 -5.71 5.62 -3.98
N ALA A 66 -5.17 4.78 -4.88
CA ALA A 66 -5.84 4.34 -6.10
C ALA A 66 -7.14 3.57 -5.80
N ASP A 67 -8.14 3.72 -6.68
CA ASP A 67 -9.39 2.97 -6.56
C ASP A 67 -9.31 1.55 -7.14
N ASP A 68 -10.40 0.79 -7.02
CA ASP A 68 -10.50 -0.59 -7.52
C ASP A 68 -10.35 -0.67 -9.05
N GLY A 69 -10.76 0.37 -9.79
CA GLY A 69 -10.67 0.42 -11.24
C GLY A 69 -9.24 0.62 -11.72
N GLU A 70 -8.54 1.58 -11.13
CA GLU A 70 -7.11 1.83 -11.35
C GLU A 70 -6.27 0.61 -10.91
N THR A 71 -6.60 0.00 -9.77
CA THR A 71 -5.95 -1.23 -9.29
C THR A 71 -6.17 -2.41 -10.24
N ALA A 72 -7.38 -2.58 -10.78
CA ALA A 72 -7.67 -3.60 -11.79
C ALA A 72 -6.95 -3.33 -13.12
N HIS A 73 -6.85 -2.07 -13.54
CA HIS A 73 -6.12 -1.66 -14.74
C HIS A 73 -4.62 -1.95 -14.61
N ALA A 74 -4.00 -1.51 -13.52
CA ALA A 74 -2.61 -1.79 -13.17
C ALA A 74 -2.33 -3.30 -13.16
N ARG A 75 -3.26 -4.11 -12.62
CA ARG A 75 -3.13 -5.56 -12.56
C ARG A 75 -3.21 -6.23 -13.93
N GLY A 76 -4.04 -5.71 -14.82
CA GLY A 76 -4.11 -6.15 -16.22
C GLY A 76 -2.80 -5.87 -16.98
N LEU A 77 -2.26 -4.66 -16.86
CA LEU A 77 -0.98 -4.29 -17.47
C LEU A 77 0.19 -5.08 -16.88
N HIS A 78 0.26 -5.21 -15.54
CA HIS A 78 1.29 -5.99 -14.85
C HIS A 78 1.30 -7.46 -15.28
N ALA A 79 0.13 -8.10 -15.33
CA ALA A 79 0.01 -9.49 -15.77
C ALA A 79 0.45 -9.69 -17.23
N ALA A 80 0.14 -8.75 -18.12
CA ALA A 80 0.58 -8.77 -19.51
C ALA A 80 2.10 -8.58 -19.64
N ALA A 81 2.69 -7.64 -18.89
CA ALA A 81 4.13 -7.39 -18.83
C ALA A 81 4.90 -8.60 -18.26
N ALA A 82 4.46 -9.12 -17.10
CA ALA A 82 4.99 -10.33 -16.48
C ALA A 82 5.00 -11.50 -17.47
N THR A 83 3.87 -11.75 -18.14
CA THR A 83 3.73 -12.82 -19.14
C THR A 83 4.67 -12.63 -20.34
N ALA A 84 4.87 -11.40 -20.81
CA ALA A 84 5.79 -11.10 -21.92
C ALA A 84 7.26 -11.27 -21.51
N HIS A 85 7.63 -10.81 -20.31
CA HIS A 85 8.96 -10.98 -19.73
C HIS A 85 9.30 -12.45 -19.52
N ASP A 86 8.37 -13.22 -18.94
CA ASP A 86 8.57 -14.62 -18.54
C ASP A 86 8.74 -15.58 -19.73
N ARG A 87 8.22 -15.19 -20.91
CA ARG A 87 8.35 -15.91 -22.18
C ARG A 87 9.63 -15.59 -22.96
N ARG A 88 10.46 -14.64 -22.50
CA ARG A 88 11.78 -14.39 -23.09
C ARG A 88 12.66 -15.66 -22.98
N PRO A 89 13.63 -15.87 -23.90
CA PRO A 89 14.58 -16.98 -23.78
C PRO A 89 15.25 -17.01 -22.39
N GLY A 90 15.17 -18.14 -21.70
CA GLY A 90 15.69 -18.29 -20.33
C GLY A 90 14.78 -17.78 -19.19
N GLY A 91 13.63 -17.16 -19.49
CA GLY A 91 12.73 -16.57 -18.49
C GLY A 91 12.24 -17.59 -17.45
N GLY A 92 11.82 -18.77 -17.88
CA GLY A 92 11.40 -19.86 -16.98
C GLY A 92 12.51 -20.37 -16.03
N GLN A 93 13.78 -20.38 -16.46
CA GLN A 93 14.92 -20.67 -15.58
C GLN A 93 15.18 -19.50 -14.62
N SER A 94 15.04 -18.26 -15.09
CA SER A 94 15.19 -17.05 -14.28
C SER A 94 14.19 -17.00 -13.13
N LEU A 95 12.90 -17.25 -13.41
CA LEU A 95 11.84 -17.32 -12.40
C LEU A 95 12.13 -18.35 -11.30
N ARG A 96 12.59 -19.56 -11.66
CA ARG A 96 12.91 -20.61 -10.66
C ARG A 96 14.05 -20.17 -9.75
N ARG A 97 15.13 -19.60 -10.30
CA ARG A 97 16.24 -19.03 -9.51
C ARG A 97 15.76 -17.90 -8.60
N ARG A 98 14.86 -17.03 -9.09
CA ARG A 98 14.27 -15.92 -8.32
C ARG A 98 13.39 -16.44 -7.18
N LEU A 99 12.57 -17.48 -7.42
CA LEU A 99 11.76 -18.13 -6.39
C LEU A 99 12.61 -18.78 -5.30
N GLU A 100 13.68 -19.49 -5.65
CA GLU A 100 14.63 -20.05 -4.69
C GLU A 100 15.33 -18.98 -3.86
N ALA A 101 15.75 -17.88 -4.49
CA ALA A 101 16.34 -16.74 -3.79
C ALA A 101 15.35 -16.08 -2.83
N MET A 102 14.08 -15.92 -3.24
CA MET A 102 13.02 -15.34 -2.43
C MET A 102 12.61 -16.22 -1.25
N ARG A 103 12.55 -17.55 -1.44
CA ARG A 103 12.33 -18.51 -0.33
C ARG A 103 13.41 -18.35 0.75
N ARG A 104 14.69 -18.27 0.35
CA ARG A 104 15.79 -18.01 1.29
C ARG A 104 15.65 -16.66 2.00
N GLU A 105 15.14 -15.60 1.35
CA GLU A 105 14.91 -14.31 2.02
C GLU A 105 13.72 -14.34 2.98
N ARG A 106 12.61 -14.98 2.60
CA ARG A 106 11.45 -15.21 3.48
C ARG A 106 11.85 -15.93 4.77
N ASP A 107 12.69 -16.96 4.64
CA ASP A 107 13.14 -17.78 5.76
C ASP A 107 14.11 -16.98 6.67
N ARG A 108 15.00 -16.15 6.08
CA ARG A 108 15.83 -15.19 6.82
C ARG A 108 15.01 -14.12 7.54
N ALA A 109 13.96 -13.60 6.92
CA ALA A 109 13.08 -12.60 7.54
C ALA A 109 12.36 -13.21 8.76
N ALA A 110 11.84 -14.44 8.64
CA ALA A 110 11.25 -15.18 9.75
C ALA A 110 12.25 -15.51 10.87
N GLU A 111 13.52 -15.77 10.54
CA GLU A 111 14.59 -15.93 11.53
C GLU A 111 14.92 -14.61 12.24
N ARG A 112 15.07 -13.50 11.49
CA ARG A 112 15.27 -12.16 12.06
C ARG A 112 14.12 -11.74 12.98
N GLY A 113 12.87 -11.97 12.60
CA GLY A 113 11.71 -11.69 13.44
C GLY A 113 11.73 -12.46 14.76
N ARG A 114 12.01 -13.77 14.72
CA ARG A 114 12.17 -14.61 15.93
C ARG A 114 13.34 -14.16 16.81
N GLU A 115 14.44 -13.71 16.23
CA GLU A 115 15.57 -13.15 16.98
C GLU A 115 15.21 -11.82 17.66
N LEU A 116 14.56 -10.91 16.92
CA LEU A 116 14.14 -9.61 17.44
C LEU A 116 13.10 -9.76 18.55
N LEU A 117 12.14 -10.67 18.41
CA LEU A 117 11.15 -10.99 19.45
C LEU A 117 11.80 -11.53 20.74
N ARG A 118 12.79 -12.43 20.62
CA ARG A 118 13.56 -12.93 21.78
C ARG A 118 14.33 -11.80 22.48
N ARG A 119 14.95 -10.90 21.71
CA ARG A 119 15.67 -9.73 22.24
C ARG A 119 14.73 -8.71 22.88
N LEU A 120 13.54 -8.52 22.31
CA LEU A 120 12.52 -7.61 22.82
C LEU A 120 12.05 -8.05 24.22
N GLY A 121 11.80 -9.34 24.42
CA GLY A 121 11.44 -9.92 25.72
C GLY A 121 12.54 -9.86 26.81
N ALA A 122 13.78 -9.53 26.44
CA ALA A 122 14.89 -9.35 27.38
C ALA A 122 15.11 -7.87 27.79
N VAL A 123 14.28 -6.95 27.30
CA VAL A 123 14.46 -5.49 27.46
C VAL A 123 13.19 -4.86 28.07
N PRO A 124 13.29 -3.96 29.06
CA PRO A 124 12.11 -3.32 29.65
C PRO A 124 11.30 -2.49 28.63
N GLU A 125 9.98 -2.71 28.58
CA GLU A 125 9.05 -2.16 27.58
C GLU A 125 9.12 -0.64 27.39
N ARG A 126 9.34 0.11 28.49
CA ARG A 126 9.36 1.58 28.46
C ARG A 126 10.70 2.17 27.97
N SER A 127 11.71 1.35 27.74
CA SER A 127 13.05 1.79 27.33
C SER A 127 13.11 2.22 25.86
N ALA A 128 14.12 3.04 25.51
CA ALA A 128 14.41 3.37 24.11
C ALA A 128 14.81 2.13 23.29
N ALA A 129 15.60 1.23 23.89
CA ALA A 129 16.03 -0.01 23.26
C ALA A 129 14.85 -0.93 22.88
N TYR A 130 13.80 -0.99 23.70
CA TYR A 130 12.57 -1.71 23.35
C TYR A 130 11.88 -1.08 22.14
N ARG A 131 11.72 0.25 22.10
CA ARG A 131 11.09 0.95 20.96
C ARG A 131 11.87 0.76 19.66
N ASP A 132 13.20 0.75 19.71
CA ASP A 132 14.03 0.50 18.53
C ASP A 132 13.93 -0.97 18.08
N LEU A 133 13.95 -1.93 19.01
CA LEU A 133 13.75 -3.36 18.69
C LEU A 133 12.34 -3.66 18.14
N ALA A 134 11.30 -3.01 18.65
CA ALA A 134 9.93 -3.15 18.15
C ALA A 134 9.79 -2.57 16.74
N ARG A 135 10.49 -1.46 16.43
CA ARG A 135 10.56 -0.90 15.07
C ARG A 135 11.28 -1.87 14.12
N ASP A 136 12.43 -2.42 14.54
CA ASP A 136 13.18 -3.40 13.75
C ASP A 136 12.35 -4.68 13.51
N LEU A 137 11.56 -5.11 14.51
CA LEU A 137 10.66 -6.27 14.39
C LEU A 137 9.56 -6.02 13.36
N SER A 138 8.88 -4.87 13.42
CA SER A 138 7.86 -4.48 12.42
C SER A 138 8.42 -4.48 10.99
N TRP A 139 9.66 -4.03 10.79
CA TRP A 139 10.33 -4.13 9.48
C TRP A 139 10.65 -5.58 9.07
N ALA A 140 11.03 -6.44 10.01
CA ALA A 140 11.27 -7.86 9.73
C ALA A 140 9.98 -8.63 9.40
N GLU A 141 8.85 -8.23 9.97
CA GLU A 141 7.52 -8.76 9.70
C GLU A 141 7.00 -8.33 8.32
N ASP A 142 7.09 -7.05 7.96
CA ASP A 142 6.80 -6.56 6.59
C ASP A 142 7.66 -7.29 5.54
N ASP A 143 8.97 -7.43 5.81
CA ASP A 143 9.88 -8.19 4.94
C ASP A 143 9.46 -9.65 4.75
N HIS A 144 8.96 -10.29 5.80
CA HIS A 144 8.49 -11.67 5.74
C HIS A 144 7.17 -11.79 4.97
N ILE A 145 6.23 -10.87 5.17
CA ILE A 145 4.95 -10.80 4.45
C ILE A 145 5.23 -10.59 2.96
N ARG A 146 6.01 -9.58 2.59
CA ARG A 146 6.38 -9.29 1.20
C ARG A 146 7.12 -10.44 0.54
N ALA A 147 8.10 -11.04 1.21
CA ALA A 147 8.81 -12.20 0.67
C ALA A 147 7.86 -13.40 0.45
N THR A 148 6.85 -13.57 1.31
CA THR A 148 5.82 -14.61 1.15
C THR A 148 4.92 -14.34 -0.05
N SER A 149 4.41 -13.11 -0.22
CA SER A 149 3.63 -12.71 -1.40
C SER A 149 4.42 -12.90 -2.70
N ARG A 150 5.70 -12.54 -2.71
CA ARG A 150 6.61 -12.73 -3.85
C ARG A 150 6.86 -14.20 -4.17
N CYS A 151 6.98 -15.05 -3.15
CA CYS A 151 7.05 -16.50 -3.36
C CYS A 151 5.77 -17.06 -4.01
N ALA A 152 4.58 -16.57 -3.61
CA ALA A 152 3.31 -16.98 -4.20
C ALA A 152 3.17 -16.50 -5.66
N GLU A 153 3.50 -15.23 -5.94
CA GLU A 153 3.48 -14.67 -7.29
C GLU A 153 4.42 -15.43 -8.24
N LEU A 154 5.68 -15.63 -7.85
CA LEU A 154 6.66 -16.36 -8.67
C LEU A 154 6.27 -17.82 -8.89
N ALA A 155 5.65 -18.48 -7.91
CA ALA A 155 5.12 -19.83 -8.07
C ALA A 155 3.95 -19.87 -9.07
N ALA A 156 3.03 -18.91 -9.00
CA ALA A 156 1.91 -18.79 -9.94
C ALA A 156 2.40 -18.52 -11.39
N ARG A 157 3.40 -17.64 -11.55
CA ARG A 157 4.04 -17.34 -12.85
C ARG A 157 4.74 -18.58 -13.44
N ILE A 158 5.45 -19.35 -12.62
CA ILE A 158 6.05 -20.63 -13.05
C ILE A 158 4.98 -21.64 -13.48
N ALA A 159 3.85 -21.72 -12.77
CA ALA A 159 2.74 -22.58 -13.14
C ALA A 159 2.08 -22.14 -14.48
N ALA A 160 1.93 -20.83 -14.70
CA ALA A 160 1.38 -20.27 -15.95
C ALA A 160 2.31 -20.44 -17.17
N LEU A 161 3.60 -20.71 -16.98
CA LEU A 161 4.54 -21.09 -18.03
C LEU A 161 4.52 -22.59 -18.37
N ALA A 162 3.94 -23.45 -17.52
CA ALA A 162 3.79 -24.85 -17.85
C ALA A 162 2.82 -24.98 -19.04
N PRO A 163 3.12 -25.83 -20.05
CA PRO A 163 2.12 -26.16 -21.05
C PRO A 163 0.90 -26.76 -20.35
N PRO A 164 -0.34 -26.47 -20.81
CA PRO A 164 -1.52 -27.10 -20.23
C PRO A 164 -1.35 -28.62 -20.31
N PRO A 165 -1.84 -29.39 -19.32
CA PRO A 165 -1.85 -30.84 -19.42
C PRO A 165 -2.56 -31.20 -20.72
N GLY A 166 -1.87 -31.96 -21.58
CA GLY A 166 -2.44 -32.39 -22.85
C GLY A 166 -3.78 -33.11 -22.63
N PRO A 167 -4.69 -33.08 -23.62
CA PRO A 167 -5.94 -33.83 -23.50
C PRO A 167 -5.61 -35.29 -23.14
N PRO A 168 -6.39 -35.93 -22.24
CA PRO A 168 -6.12 -37.30 -21.84
C PRO A 168 -6.02 -38.16 -23.10
N LEU A 169 -4.87 -38.81 -23.30
CA LEU A 169 -4.63 -39.67 -24.44
C LEU A 169 -5.75 -40.71 -24.50
N ALA A 170 -6.55 -40.65 -25.58
CA ALA A 170 -7.57 -41.65 -25.82
C ALA A 170 -6.91 -43.04 -25.78
N PRO A 171 -7.51 -44.04 -25.12
CA PRO A 171 -6.90 -45.35 -24.98
C PRO A 171 -6.56 -45.92 -26.36
N SER A 172 -5.27 -46.18 -26.60
CA SER A 172 -4.79 -46.63 -27.91
C SER A 172 -5.57 -47.84 -28.39
N PRO A 173 -6.06 -47.87 -29.65
CA PRO A 173 -6.74 -49.05 -30.16
C PRO A 173 -5.80 -50.26 -30.10
N ARG A 174 -6.30 -51.38 -29.58
CA ARG A 174 -5.56 -52.65 -29.56
C ARG A 174 -5.07 -52.98 -30.98
N PRO A 175 -3.82 -53.42 -31.16
CA PRO A 175 -3.35 -53.86 -32.47
C PRO A 175 -4.20 -55.06 -32.95
N PRO A 176 -4.50 -55.15 -34.24
CA PRO A 176 -5.27 -56.27 -34.79
C PRO A 176 -4.50 -57.58 -34.58
N ALA A 177 -5.22 -58.63 -34.17
CA ALA A 177 -4.65 -59.97 -34.07
C ALA A 177 -4.23 -60.48 -35.46
N GLY A 178 -3.05 -61.10 -35.53
CA GLY A 178 -2.56 -61.73 -36.76
C GLY A 178 -3.45 -62.91 -37.21
N PRO A 179 -3.36 -63.32 -38.49
CA PRO A 179 -4.26 -64.32 -39.05
C PRO A 179 -4.04 -65.71 -38.43
N ALA A 180 -5.11 -66.30 -37.92
CA ALA A 180 -5.15 -67.71 -37.51
C ALA A 180 -5.38 -68.62 -38.74
N PRO A 181 -4.78 -69.83 -38.80
CA PRO A 181 -5.00 -70.79 -39.88
C PRO A 181 -6.39 -71.46 -39.79
N ALA A 182 -6.88 -71.92 -40.94
CA ALA A 182 -8.24 -72.44 -41.09
C ALA A 182 -8.42 -73.90 -40.61
N GLY A 183 -9.60 -74.18 -40.04
CA GLY A 183 -10.11 -75.51 -39.66
C GLY A 183 -11.63 -75.44 -39.36
N PRO A 184 -12.44 -76.50 -39.58
CA PRO A 184 -13.80 -76.32 -40.12
C PRO A 184 -15.00 -76.37 -39.14
N HIS A 185 -16.12 -75.84 -39.66
CA HIS A 185 -17.56 -75.99 -39.33
C HIS A 185 -18.04 -77.36 -38.73
N PRO A 186 -19.31 -77.46 -38.25
CA PRO A 186 -20.17 -76.51 -37.52
C PRO A 186 -20.87 -77.19 -36.30
N ASP A 187 -21.82 -76.56 -35.58
CA ASP A 187 -23.27 -76.84 -35.72
C ASP A 187 -24.20 -76.08 -34.73
N GLN A 188 -25.49 -75.99 -35.11
CA GLN A 188 -26.72 -75.81 -34.31
C GLN A 188 -26.91 -74.61 -33.35
N ALA A 189 -27.84 -73.73 -33.76
CA ALA A 189 -28.68 -72.91 -32.86
C ALA A 189 -29.99 -73.66 -32.51
N PRO A 190 -30.74 -73.23 -31.47
CA PRO A 190 -31.95 -72.42 -31.70
C PRO A 190 -31.99 -71.17 -30.79
N ARG A 191 -32.55 -70.01 -31.17
CA ARG A 191 -33.99 -69.63 -31.32
C ARG A 191 -34.81 -69.88 -30.04
N ALA A 192 -35.70 -69.01 -29.56
CA ALA A 192 -36.29 -67.74 -30.03
C ALA A 192 -36.60 -66.83 -28.79
N GLY A 193 -37.17 -65.62 -28.83
CA GLY A 193 -37.66 -64.72 -29.89
C GLY A 193 -37.94 -63.34 -29.25
N ALA A 194 -37.62 -62.21 -29.89
CA ALA A 194 -38.54 -61.43 -30.74
C ALA A 194 -39.79 -60.89 -30.01
N VAL A 195 -39.85 -59.57 -29.75
CA VAL A 195 -40.64 -58.57 -30.51
C VAL A 195 -40.17 -57.14 -30.16
N ALA A 196 -40.57 -56.13 -30.95
CA ALA A 196 -40.00 -54.79 -30.94
C ALA A 196 -41.06 -53.67 -30.99
N ALA A 197 -40.57 -52.41 -31.03
CA ALA A 197 -41.29 -51.13 -31.12
C ALA A 197 -41.98 -50.64 -29.82
N GLY A 198 -41.96 -49.34 -29.50
CA GLY A 198 -41.28 -48.20 -30.14
C GLY A 198 -41.81 -46.86 -29.60
N GLY A 199 -41.31 -45.73 -30.13
CA GLY A 199 -41.94 -44.41 -29.94
C GLY A 199 -41.38 -43.53 -28.82
N GLY A 200 -40.94 -42.33 -29.20
CA GLY A 200 -40.26 -41.33 -28.37
C GLY A 200 -41.14 -40.52 -27.40
N GLY A 201 -40.48 -39.57 -26.72
CA GLY A 201 -41.11 -38.60 -25.82
C GLY A 201 -40.11 -38.00 -24.83
N THR A 202 -40.05 -36.68 -24.74
CA THR A 202 -39.29 -35.90 -23.74
C THR A 202 -39.77 -36.16 -22.30
N PRO A 203 -38.91 -35.89 -21.29
CA PRO A 203 -39.41 -35.00 -20.23
C PRO A 203 -38.36 -34.08 -19.54
N GLN A 204 -38.91 -33.01 -18.98
CA GLN A 204 -38.44 -32.14 -17.88
C GLN A 204 -39.73 -31.60 -17.20
N PRO A 205 -39.75 -30.95 -16.02
CA PRO A 205 -39.04 -31.10 -14.73
C PRO A 205 -39.89 -31.98 -13.75
N PRO A 206 -39.89 -31.90 -12.38
CA PRO A 206 -39.22 -31.00 -11.41
C PRO A 206 -38.48 -31.71 -10.25
N GLY A 207 -38.04 -30.94 -9.23
CA GLY A 207 -37.25 -31.43 -8.09
C GLY A 207 -37.97 -31.37 -6.71
N ALA A 208 -37.16 -31.11 -5.66
CA ALA A 208 -37.44 -31.08 -4.22
C ALA A 208 -37.16 -32.39 -3.44
N GLY A 209 -36.42 -32.27 -2.32
CA GLY A 209 -36.16 -33.37 -1.38
C GLY A 209 -34.88 -33.20 -0.54
N SER A 210 -34.99 -32.65 0.68
CA SER A 210 -34.01 -32.85 1.76
C SER A 210 -34.43 -34.05 2.62
N PRO A 211 -33.48 -34.76 3.24
CA PRO A 211 -33.24 -34.68 4.70
C PRO A 211 -31.72 -34.68 5.00
N GLY A 212 -31.15 -34.67 6.21
CA GLY A 212 -31.61 -34.80 7.60
C GLY A 212 -30.45 -35.42 8.42
N GLY A 213 -30.17 -34.96 9.64
CA GLY A 213 -28.88 -35.22 10.32
C GLY A 213 -28.78 -36.48 11.19
N GLY A 214 -27.58 -36.72 11.76
CA GLY A 214 -27.31 -37.75 12.79
C GLY A 214 -25.82 -37.83 13.21
N SER A 215 -25.54 -37.89 14.52
CA SER A 215 -24.19 -38.06 15.11
C SER A 215 -23.83 -39.55 15.35
N PRO A 216 -22.56 -39.89 15.67
CA PRO A 216 -22.05 -39.91 17.06
C PRO A 216 -20.63 -39.28 17.19
N GLY A 217 -19.92 -39.08 18.31
CA GLY A 217 -19.98 -39.61 19.69
C GLY A 217 -19.02 -40.82 19.87
N GLY A 218 -17.97 -40.84 20.71
CA GLY A 218 -17.27 -39.87 21.57
C GLY A 218 -16.09 -40.57 22.30
N GLY A 219 -15.10 -39.86 22.88
CA GLY A 219 -14.00 -40.49 23.64
C GLY A 219 -12.87 -39.56 24.11
N MET A 220 -12.49 -39.67 25.38
CA MET A 220 -11.39 -38.93 26.08
C MET A 220 -10.19 -39.86 26.36
N PRO A 221 -8.97 -39.32 26.55
CA PRO A 221 -8.43 -39.07 27.90
C PRO A 221 -7.76 -37.67 28.02
N GLY A 222 -7.79 -36.97 29.16
CA GLY A 222 -6.90 -37.18 30.32
C GLY A 222 -5.54 -36.46 30.12
N GLY A 223 -5.04 -35.55 30.94
CA GLY A 223 -5.39 -35.18 32.32
C GLY A 223 -4.14 -35.23 33.21
N GLY A 224 -3.29 -34.20 33.18
CA GLY A 224 -2.03 -34.19 33.95
C GLY A 224 -1.39 -32.81 34.08
N SER A 225 -1.21 -32.35 35.32
CA SER A 225 -0.55 -31.08 35.68
C SER A 225 0.96 -31.26 35.92
N PRO A 226 1.80 -30.25 35.66
CA PRO A 226 3.12 -30.14 36.28
C PRO A 226 3.02 -29.39 37.62
N GLY A 227 3.55 -29.98 38.70
CA GLY A 227 3.58 -29.39 40.04
C GLY A 227 4.76 -28.44 40.28
N ALA A 228 4.67 -27.64 41.35
CA ALA A 228 5.73 -26.75 41.79
C ALA A 228 6.92 -27.50 42.41
N GLY A 229 8.13 -26.95 42.27
CA GLY A 229 9.34 -27.49 42.91
C GLY A 229 10.47 -26.46 43.02
N SER A 230 10.89 -26.17 44.26
CA SER A 230 12.10 -25.42 44.63
C SER A 230 12.32 -25.56 46.14
N PRO A 231 13.55 -25.40 46.69
CA PRO A 231 14.88 -25.45 46.05
C PRO A 231 15.81 -26.51 46.69
N GLY A 232 16.99 -26.75 46.09
CA GLY A 232 18.04 -27.61 46.64
C GLY A 232 19.38 -26.87 46.76
N SER A 233 20.02 -26.97 47.92
CA SER A 233 21.23 -26.20 48.30
C SER A 233 22.53 -26.74 47.69
N GLY A 234 23.47 -25.84 47.34
CA GLY A 234 24.85 -26.21 46.98
C GLY A 234 25.82 -25.01 46.93
N SER A 235 26.66 -24.87 47.95
CA SER A 235 27.87 -24.03 48.03
C SER A 235 28.82 -24.69 49.04
N PRO A 236 30.16 -24.68 48.84
CA PRO A 236 31.00 -23.47 48.95
C PRO A 236 32.12 -23.37 47.89
N GLY A 237 32.93 -22.30 47.78
CA GLY A 237 32.94 -21.01 48.51
C GLY A 237 34.18 -20.14 48.18
N SER A 238 34.34 -19.01 48.88
CA SER A 238 35.58 -18.22 49.19
C SER A 238 36.54 -17.78 48.05
N THR A 239 37.12 -16.56 47.97
CA THR A 239 37.03 -15.23 48.63
C THR A 239 37.84 -14.19 47.79
N PRO A 240 37.74 -12.85 48.01
CA PRO A 240 38.27 -11.79 47.09
C PRO A 240 39.66 -11.24 47.54
N PRO A 241 40.27 -10.20 46.88
CA PRO A 241 39.91 -8.76 46.95
C PRO A 241 40.04 -8.04 45.56
N GLY A 242 39.95 -6.71 45.35
CA GLY A 242 39.82 -5.54 46.23
C GLY A 242 39.60 -4.23 45.41
N VAL A 243 39.43 -3.09 46.08
CA VAL A 243 38.97 -1.79 45.51
C VAL A 243 40.05 -0.70 45.40
N GLY A 244 39.81 0.33 44.57
CA GLY A 244 40.58 1.58 44.47
C GLY A 244 41.48 1.66 43.21
N THR A 245 41.78 2.84 42.62
CA THR A 245 41.46 4.24 42.97
C THR A 245 41.61 5.13 41.71
N SER A 246 40.87 6.23 41.58
CA SER A 246 41.15 7.28 40.56
C SER A 246 42.15 8.33 41.07
N PRO A 247 43.03 8.84 40.20
CA PRO A 247 42.96 10.25 39.78
C PRO A 247 43.30 10.40 38.27
N GLY A 248 43.30 11.56 37.61
CA GLY A 248 43.04 12.95 37.98
C GLY A 248 43.29 13.89 36.78
N VAL A 249 42.75 15.11 36.83
CA VAL A 249 42.74 16.12 35.75
C VAL A 249 44.14 16.61 35.31
N GLY A 250 44.36 16.95 34.03
CA GLY A 250 45.58 17.64 33.59
C GLY A 250 45.72 18.03 32.09
N THR A 251 45.19 19.20 31.72
CA THR A 251 45.75 20.21 30.77
C THR A 251 46.40 19.83 29.40
N SER A 252 45.82 20.36 28.32
CA SER A 252 46.53 20.84 27.09
C SER A 252 47.23 22.21 27.36
N PRO A 253 47.95 22.89 26.43
CA PRO A 253 48.12 22.68 24.98
C PRO A 253 49.58 22.84 24.43
N GLY A 254 49.76 22.69 23.11
CA GLY A 254 51.01 23.02 22.41
C GLY A 254 50.88 23.02 20.88
N VAL A 255 51.18 24.16 20.25
CA VAL A 255 51.09 24.39 18.79
C VAL A 255 52.37 23.94 18.07
N GLY A 256 52.29 23.42 16.83
CA GLY A 256 53.48 23.10 16.03
C GLY A 256 53.25 22.58 14.60
N THR A 257 53.06 23.50 13.66
CA THR A 257 53.62 23.53 12.28
C THR A 257 53.78 22.24 11.43
N SER A 258 53.10 22.19 10.29
CA SER A 258 53.50 21.46 9.05
C SER A 258 54.69 22.17 8.35
N PRO A 259 55.26 21.73 7.20
CA PRO A 259 54.97 20.56 6.36
C PRO A 259 56.21 19.71 5.96
N GLY A 260 56.01 18.60 5.24
CA GLY A 260 57.08 17.80 4.65
C GLY A 260 56.60 16.78 3.61
N THR A 261 57.07 16.91 2.38
CA THR A 261 56.73 16.09 1.19
C THR A 261 57.35 14.68 1.21
N GLY A 262 56.64 13.66 0.68
CA GLY A 262 57.26 12.37 0.32
C GLY A 262 56.26 11.25 -0.02
N THR A 263 56.40 10.65 -1.21
CA THR A 263 55.56 9.54 -1.73
C THR A 263 56.42 8.57 -2.54
N PRO A 264 56.15 7.24 -2.59
CA PRO A 264 55.54 6.34 -1.60
C PRO A 264 56.70 5.47 -1.00
N PRO A 265 56.96 4.16 -1.25
CA PRO A 265 56.17 2.99 -1.68
C PRO A 265 55.94 1.94 -0.56
N GLY A 266 55.28 0.80 -0.89
CA GLY A 266 55.57 -0.49 -0.25
C GLY A 266 54.59 -1.04 0.82
N THR A 267 53.60 -1.83 0.37
CA THR A 267 53.01 -3.02 1.04
C THR A 267 52.89 -3.06 2.58
N GLY A 268 51.67 -2.96 3.10
CA GLY A 268 51.34 -3.31 4.49
C GLY A 268 49.86 -3.64 4.69
N ARG A 269 49.55 -4.91 4.94
CA ARG A 269 48.19 -5.40 5.28
C ARG A 269 48.05 -5.37 6.79
N GLU A 270 47.24 -4.47 7.36
CA GLU A 270 46.43 -4.79 8.56
C GLU A 270 45.32 -3.79 8.90
N GLU A 271 44.18 -4.39 9.24
CA GLU A 271 43.10 -3.97 10.15
C GLU A 271 42.89 -2.47 10.49
N ARG A 272 41.81 -1.90 9.93
CA ARG A 272 41.02 -0.87 10.63
C ARG A 272 39.74 -1.45 11.21
N ARG A 273 39.73 -1.62 12.54
CA ARG A 273 38.52 -1.94 13.32
C ARG A 273 37.48 -0.82 13.22
N GLY A 274 36.21 -1.22 13.06
CA GLY A 274 35.18 -0.69 13.96
C GLY A 274 34.34 0.52 13.54
N SER A 275 33.99 0.71 12.26
CA SER A 275 32.77 1.48 11.96
C SER A 275 31.54 0.58 12.12
N ARG A 276 30.61 0.95 13.01
CA ARG A 276 29.38 0.19 13.29
C ARG A 276 28.47 0.18 12.05
N ARG A 277 28.58 -0.86 11.21
CA ARG A 277 27.64 -1.11 10.12
C ARG A 277 26.26 -1.41 10.71
N ARG A 278 25.28 -0.53 10.45
CA ARG A 278 23.86 -0.82 10.66
C ARG A 278 23.47 -2.06 9.83
N PRO A 279 22.61 -2.96 10.32
CA PRO A 279 22.22 -4.15 9.58
C PRO A 279 21.50 -3.75 8.29
N ARG A 280 21.96 -4.29 7.16
CA ARG A 280 21.38 -4.00 5.84
C ARG A 280 20.11 -4.83 5.65
N GLY A 281 18.94 -4.19 5.80
CA GLY A 281 17.68 -4.70 5.26
C GLY A 281 17.78 -4.89 3.74
N ALA A 282 16.98 -5.81 3.19
CA ALA A 282 17.23 -6.42 1.89
C ALA A 282 17.30 -5.41 0.73
N ARG A 283 18.25 -5.61 -0.19
CA ARG A 283 17.99 -5.26 -1.59
C ARG A 283 16.82 -6.11 -2.04
N TYR A 284 15.81 -5.55 -2.71
CA TYR A 284 14.83 -6.42 -3.36
C TYR A 284 15.60 -7.28 -4.36
N ALA A 285 15.26 -8.56 -4.48
CA ALA A 285 16.11 -9.52 -5.19
C ALA A 285 16.05 -9.30 -6.71
N TRP A 286 16.76 -8.25 -7.15
CA TRP A 286 17.23 -8.00 -8.49
C TRP A 286 18.59 -8.69 -8.64
N PHE A 287 18.81 -9.34 -9.79
CA PHE A 287 20.08 -10.02 -10.07
C PHE A 287 20.82 -9.22 -11.14
N ASP A 288 22.05 -8.80 -10.85
CA ASP A 288 22.94 -8.23 -11.85
C ASP A 288 23.32 -9.33 -12.86
N GLY A 289 22.70 -9.29 -14.03
CA GLY A 289 23.13 -10.01 -15.21
C GLY A 289 24.23 -9.23 -15.90
N ALA A 290 25.49 -9.43 -15.49
CA ALA A 290 26.62 -8.87 -16.21
C ALA A 290 26.72 -9.50 -17.62
N ALA A 291 26.54 -8.66 -18.64
CA ALA A 291 26.89 -8.94 -20.03
C ALA A 291 27.54 -7.67 -20.59
N GLU A 292 28.78 -7.79 -21.08
CA GLU A 292 29.54 -6.67 -21.64
C GLU A 292 29.19 -6.42 -23.11
N ASP A 293 29.27 -5.13 -23.48
CA ASP A 293 29.43 -4.51 -24.80
C ASP A 293 28.57 -4.91 -26.01
N GLY A 294 28.08 -3.88 -26.73
CA GLY A 294 27.35 -4.11 -27.98
C GLY A 294 26.78 -2.93 -28.79
N GLY A 295 27.30 -1.70 -28.70
CA GLY A 295 27.26 -0.72 -29.82
C GLY A 295 25.97 0.06 -30.14
N ASP A 296 26.19 1.35 -30.43
CA ASP A 296 25.43 2.29 -31.28
C ASP A 296 23.91 2.51 -31.08
N GLY A 297 23.56 3.76 -30.77
CA GLY A 297 22.17 4.25 -30.69
C GLY A 297 21.81 5.19 -31.85
N PRO A 298 20.56 5.17 -32.36
CA PRO A 298 20.11 6.13 -33.37
C PRO A 298 19.33 7.32 -32.78
N VAL A 299 19.49 8.46 -33.46
CA VAL A 299 18.87 9.78 -33.22
C VAL A 299 17.37 9.84 -33.62
N PRO A 300 16.60 10.85 -33.15
CA PRO A 300 15.14 10.84 -33.24
C PRO A 300 14.59 11.24 -34.62
N VAL A 301 13.35 10.81 -34.90
CA VAL A 301 12.52 11.25 -36.04
C VAL A 301 11.11 11.63 -35.57
N PRO A 302 10.45 12.61 -36.21
CA PRO A 302 9.30 13.31 -35.64
C PRO A 302 7.95 12.61 -35.88
N VAL A 303 7.01 12.83 -34.96
CA VAL A 303 5.61 12.43 -35.07
C VAL A 303 4.78 13.44 -35.88
N PRO A 304 3.95 13.01 -36.85
CA PRO A 304 2.93 13.87 -37.46
C PRO A 304 1.64 13.86 -36.64
N ALA A 305 0.98 15.02 -36.52
CA ALA A 305 -0.30 15.16 -35.85
C ALA A 305 -1.49 14.75 -36.75
N VAL A 306 -2.56 14.22 -36.14
CA VAL A 306 -3.88 14.03 -36.78
C VAL A 306 -5.03 14.22 -35.78
N THR A 307 -5.62 15.41 -35.85
CA THR A 307 -7.07 15.67 -35.95
C THR A 307 -8.06 14.90 -35.05
N GLU A 308 -8.55 15.57 -34.01
CA GLU A 308 -9.87 15.30 -33.41
C GLU A 308 -11.02 15.70 -34.35
N LEU A 309 -12.20 15.07 -34.23
CA LEU A 309 -13.55 15.62 -34.53
C LEU A 309 -14.62 14.67 -33.90
N PRO A 310 -15.90 15.08 -33.73
CA PRO A 310 -16.52 15.06 -32.39
C PRO A 310 -17.85 14.28 -32.31
N VAL A 311 -18.37 14.06 -31.09
CA VAL A 311 -19.83 14.06 -30.80
C VAL A 311 -20.07 14.55 -29.36
N ALA A 312 -21.05 15.45 -29.20
CA ALA A 312 -21.65 15.78 -27.91
C ALA A 312 -23.13 15.38 -27.92
N ALA A 313 -23.68 14.89 -26.78
CA ALA A 313 -25.07 15.15 -26.36
C ALA A 313 -25.41 14.61 -24.96
N ALA A 314 -25.91 15.53 -24.11
CA ALA A 314 -27.01 15.38 -23.15
C ALA A 314 -27.09 14.16 -22.19
N ARG A 315 -26.85 14.43 -20.89
CA ARG A 315 -27.53 13.73 -19.78
C ARG A 315 -28.93 14.32 -19.56
N PRO A 316 -29.97 13.52 -19.24
CA PRO A 316 -31.27 14.04 -18.78
C PRO A 316 -31.21 14.50 -17.31
N ARG A 317 -32.06 15.46 -16.94
CA ARG A 317 -32.24 16.03 -15.59
C ARG A 317 -33.46 15.43 -14.86
N GLY A 318 -33.43 15.47 -13.52
CA GLY A 318 -34.59 15.28 -12.62
C GLY A 318 -34.38 14.14 -11.62
N ALA A 319 -34.76 14.23 -10.34
CA ALA A 319 -35.46 15.27 -9.56
C ALA A 319 -34.72 15.45 -8.19
N ARG A 320 -34.48 16.67 -7.70
CA ARG A 320 -35.39 17.52 -6.89
C ARG A 320 -36.10 16.78 -5.74
N PHE A 321 -35.59 17.00 -4.53
CA PHE A 321 -36.43 17.28 -3.35
C PHE A 321 -36.34 18.78 -3.03
N ASP A 322 -37.36 19.29 -2.34
CA ASP A 322 -37.69 20.71 -2.20
C ASP A 322 -37.71 21.14 -0.72
N GLY A 323 -37.65 22.44 -0.45
CA GLY A 323 -37.57 23.04 0.89
C GLY A 323 -36.18 23.66 1.16
N GLY A 324 -35.97 24.97 1.13
CA GLY A 324 -36.93 26.08 0.98
C GLY A 324 -36.93 26.98 2.21
N ALA A 325 -35.97 27.91 2.27
CA ALA A 325 -35.98 29.06 3.16
C ALA A 325 -35.13 30.18 2.53
N ASP A 326 -35.76 31.33 2.26
CA ASP A 326 -35.09 32.47 1.62
C ASP A 326 -34.07 33.13 2.56
N ALA A 327 -32.88 33.39 2.02
CA ALA A 327 -31.90 34.30 2.62
C ALA A 327 -31.26 35.13 1.51
N GLU A 328 -31.65 36.41 1.45
CA GLU A 328 -31.03 37.42 0.58
C GLU A 328 -29.51 37.53 0.82
N PRO A 329 -28.70 37.80 -0.20
CA PRO A 329 -27.25 37.71 -0.11
C PRO A 329 -26.64 38.87 0.70
N ALA A 330 -26.33 38.62 1.97
CA ALA A 330 -25.47 39.51 2.75
C ALA A 330 -24.06 39.56 2.12
N GLY A 331 -23.61 40.76 1.76
CA GLY A 331 -22.34 40.98 1.07
C GLY A 331 -21.12 40.54 1.89
N ALA A 332 -20.03 40.27 1.18
CA ALA A 332 -18.79 39.73 1.74
C ALA A 332 -18.17 40.63 2.84
N THR A 333 -18.45 40.29 4.10
CA THR A 333 -17.65 40.67 5.26
C THR A 333 -17.02 39.40 5.82
N GLY A 334 -15.70 39.33 5.84
CA GLY A 334 -14.97 38.13 6.29
C GLY A 334 -15.41 37.68 7.68
N ARG A 335 -15.72 36.39 7.81
CA ARG A 335 -16.00 35.74 9.09
C ARG A 335 -14.84 36.05 10.05
N PRO A 336 -15.09 36.50 11.30
CA PRO A 336 -14.01 36.66 12.27
C PRO A 336 -13.32 35.30 12.48
N PRO A 337 -11.99 35.28 12.72
CA PRO A 337 -11.27 34.03 12.96
C PRO A 337 -11.92 33.26 14.11
N ALA A 338 -11.95 31.93 14.00
CA ALA A 338 -12.56 31.06 15.00
C ALA A 338 -12.04 31.43 16.40
N ALA A 339 -12.97 31.74 17.30
CA ALA A 339 -12.60 32.11 18.67
C ALA A 339 -11.77 30.98 19.30
N PRO A 340 -10.70 31.30 20.05
CA PRO A 340 -9.90 30.28 20.72
C PRO A 340 -10.80 29.45 21.66
N ALA A 341 -10.47 28.17 21.80
CA ALA A 341 -11.23 27.22 22.62
C ALA A 341 -11.59 27.84 23.98
N GLY A 342 -12.89 27.90 24.29
CA GLY A 342 -13.36 28.48 25.54
C GLY A 342 -12.91 27.66 26.75
N GLU A 343 -13.00 28.23 27.95
CA GLU A 343 -12.71 27.50 29.19
C GLU A 343 -13.62 26.26 29.34
N ASP A 344 -14.85 26.33 28.84
CA ASP A 344 -15.79 25.20 28.79
C ASP A 344 -15.37 24.11 27.80
N ASP A 345 -14.84 24.50 26.63
CA ASP A 345 -14.27 23.55 25.66
C ASP A 345 -13.02 22.86 26.20
N ARG A 346 -12.19 23.60 26.95
CA ARG A 346 -11.02 23.07 27.63
C ARG A 346 -11.40 22.06 28.71
N ARG A 347 -12.41 22.38 29.52
CA ARG A 347 -12.95 21.50 30.56
C ARG A 347 -13.59 20.24 29.97
N ALA A 348 -14.33 20.37 28.87
CA ALA A 348 -14.90 19.25 28.14
C ALA A 348 -13.80 18.31 27.59
N ALA A 349 -12.78 18.86 26.93
CA ALA A 349 -11.66 18.09 26.41
C ALA A 349 -10.90 17.32 27.51
N LEU A 350 -10.64 17.97 28.66
CA LEU A 350 -10.04 17.33 29.83
C LEU A 350 -10.90 16.16 30.36
N ALA A 351 -12.22 16.34 30.45
CA ALA A 351 -13.14 15.30 30.88
C ALA A 351 -13.16 14.10 29.92
N THR A 352 -13.16 14.34 28.60
CA THR A 352 -13.05 13.28 27.58
C THR A 352 -11.77 12.48 27.73
N VAL A 353 -10.61 13.14 27.91
CA VAL A 353 -9.31 12.45 28.05
C VAL A 353 -9.24 11.67 29.36
N ALA A 354 -9.80 12.18 30.46
CA ALA A 354 -9.88 11.45 31.73
C ALA A 354 -10.76 10.19 31.61
N ALA A 355 -11.94 10.29 30.99
CA ALA A 355 -12.83 9.16 30.75
C ALA A 355 -12.20 8.11 29.82
N LEU A 356 -11.53 8.55 28.75
CA LEU A 356 -10.80 7.66 27.84
C LEU A 356 -9.68 6.88 28.56
N GLY A 357 -8.94 7.55 29.44
CA GLY A 357 -7.91 6.92 30.26
C GLY A 357 -8.44 5.82 31.17
N LEU A 358 -9.60 6.02 31.80
CA LEU A 358 -10.28 5.00 32.60
C LEU A 358 -10.72 3.81 31.75
N LEU A 359 -11.39 4.05 30.62
CA LEU A 359 -11.84 2.99 29.71
C LEU A 359 -10.68 2.16 29.14
N ARG A 360 -9.55 2.81 28.84
CA ARG A 360 -8.32 2.12 28.40
C ARG A 360 -7.68 1.31 29.53
N ALA A 361 -7.65 1.82 30.76
CA ALA A 361 -7.14 1.08 31.93
C ALA A 361 -8.01 -0.14 32.30
N GLU A 362 -9.33 -0.06 32.07
CA GLU A 362 -10.30 -1.15 32.26
C GLU A 362 -10.33 -2.14 31.08
N GLY A 363 -9.58 -1.89 30.00
CA GLY A 363 -9.58 -2.73 28.79
C GLY A 363 -10.85 -2.62 27.93
N ARG A 364 -11.72 -1.63 28.17
CA ARG A 364 -13.02 -1.42 27.52
C ARG A 364 -12.86 -0.75 26.16
N GLY A 365 -12.24 -1.49 25.23
CA GLY A 365 -11.79 -0.99 23.93
C GLY A 365 -12.87 -0.36 23.06
N GLY A 366 -14.06 -0.96 23.02
CA GLY A 366 -15.20 -0.50 22.20
C GLY A 366 -15.86 0.78 22.71
N GLU A 367 -16.07 0.90 24.02
CA GLU A 367 -16.63 2.12 24.63
C GLU A 367 -15.68 3.32 24.51
N ALA A 368 -14.37 3.06 24.62
CA ALA A 368 -13.36 4.06 24.32
C ALA A 368 -13.38 4.51 22.85
N HIS A 369 -13.74 3.64 21.89
CA HIS A 369 -13.95 4.04 20.49
C HIS A 369 -15.22 4.88 20.32
N VAL A 370 -16.34 4.52 20.96
CA VAL A 370 -17.57 5.34 20.97
C VAL A 370 -17.28 6.76 21.49
N LEU A 371 -16.53 6.88 22.60
CA LEU A 371 -16.12 8.17 23.16
C LEU A 371 -15.23 8.99 22.19
N LEU A 372 -14.41 8.33 21.35
CA LEU A 372 -13.63 9.00 20.31
C LEU A 372 -14.51 9.50 19.16
N CYS A 373 -15.52 8.73 18.74
CA CYS A 373 -16.51 9.17 17.73
C CYS A 373 -17.37 10.34 18.22
N GLU A 374 -17.78 10.32 19.50
CA GLU A 374 -18.47 11.44 20.17
C GLU A 374 -17.58 12.69 20.21
N ALA A 375 -16.30 12.52 20.58
CA ALA A 375 -15.32 13.62 20.62
C ALA A 375 -15.05 14.22 19.24
N ALA A 376 -14.95 13.37 18.20
CA ALA A 376 -14.79 13.79 16.80
C ALA A 376 -15.99 14.61 16.30
N SER A 377 -17.22 14.19 16.64
CA SER A 377 -18.47 14.86 16.23
C SER A 377 -18.72 16.20 16.95
N GLY A 378 -17.94 16.52 17.97
CA GLY A 378 -18.08 17.72 18.81
C GLY A 378 -17.69 19.05 18.12
N PRO A 379 -17.55 20.13 18.90
CA PRO A 379 -17.03 21.41 18.42
C PRO A 379 -15.56 21.32 17.99
N ALA A 380 -15.25 21.73 16.76
CA ALA A 380 -13.91 21.70 16.18
C ALA A 380 -12.84 22.41 17.04
N ALA A 381 -13.22 23.49 17.74
CA ALA A 381 -12.34 24.22 18.66
C ALA A 381 -11.73 23.35 19.79
N ARG A 382 -12.33 22.20 20.11
CA ARG A 382 -11.80 21.25 21.10
C ARG A 382 -10.62 20.42 20.59
N LEU A 383 -10.51 20.21 19.28
CA LEU A 383 -9.52 19.29 18.69
C LEU A 383 -8.06 19.62 19.06
N PRO A 384 -7.60 20.89 19.04
CA PRO A 384 -6.24 21.21 19.48
C PRO A 384 -6.00 20.95 20.97
N VAL A 385 -7.02 21.12 21.81
CA VAL A 385 -6.93 20.84 23.26
C VAL A 385 -6.90 19.34 23.49
N LEU A 386 -7.83 18.58 22.89
CA LEU A 386 -7.86 17.12 22.92
C LEU A 386 -6.52 16.52 22.50
N ALA A 387 -5.96 16.98 21.37
CA ALA A 387 -4.63 16.54 20.93
C ALA A 387 -3.55 16.77 22.00
N ALA A 388 -3.52 17.96 22.60
CA ALA A 388 -2.51 18.32 23.59
C ALA A 388 -2.66 17.54 24.90
N GLU A 389 -3.89 17.28 25.36
CA GLU A 389 -4.16 16.48 26.56
C GLU A 389 -3.92 14.98 26.33
N LEU A 390 -4.33 14.41 25.19
CA LEU A 390 -4.03 13.01 24.84
C LEU A 390 -2.52 12.73 24.88
N HIS A 391 -1.70 13.64 24.35
CA HIS A 391 -0.24 13.53 24.42
C HIS A 391 0.30 13.65 25.86
N ARG A 392 -0.24 14.57 26.67
CA ARG A 392 0.15 14.71 28.09
C ARG A 392 -0.20 13.49 28.93
N SER A 393 -1.36 12.88 28.69
CA SER A 393 -1.87 11.72 29.42
C SER A 393 -1.33 10.37 28.92
N GLY A 394 -0.46 10.37 27.90
CA GLY A 394 0.11 9.14 27.33
C GLY A 394 -0.82 8.38 26.38
N LEU A 395 -1.96 8.97 26.01
CA LEU A 395 -2.98 8.43 25.09
C LEU A 395 -2.76 8.90 23.64
N ALA A 396 -1.52 9.21 23.27
CA ALA A 396 -1.17 9.69 21.92
C ALA A 396 -1.50 8.68 20.81
N ALA A 397 -1.64 7.39 21.14
CA ALA A 397 -2.04 6.35 20.20
C ALA A 397 -3.51 6.45 19.76
N ASP A 398 -4.37 7.11 20.54
CA ASP A 398 -5.78 7.34 20.19
C ASP A 398 -5.98 8.53 19.24
N TRP A 399 -4.97 9.41 19.10
CA TRP A 399 -5.05 10.62 18.27
C TRP A 399 -5.20 10.34 16.76
N PRO A 400 -4.47 9.39 16.14
CA PRO A 400 -4.71 9.00 14.74
C PRO A 400 -6.11 8.44 14.50
N THR A 401 -6.68 7.70 15.46
CA THR A 401 -8.07 7.21 15.38
C THR A 401 -9.05 8.36 15.44
N LEU A 402 -8.88 9.32 16.36
CA LEU A 402 -9.73 10.51 16.43
C LEU A 402 -9.68 11.32 15.12
N LEU A 403 -8.48 11.53 14.55
CA LEU A 403 -8.33 12.21 13.26
C LEU A 403 -9.03 11.47 12.11
N TRP A 404 -9.05 10.14 12.11
CA TRP A 404 -9.77 9.34 11.11
C TRP A 404 -11.29 9.53 11.19
N GLU A 405 -11.86 9.56 12.40
CA GLU A 405 -13.27 9.85 12.61
C GLU A 405 -13.61 11.29 12.16
N VAL A 406 -12.77 12.27 12.50
CA VAL A 406 -12.91 13.68 12.04
C VAL A 406 -12.79 13.78 10.52
N ALA A 407 -11.90 13.01 9.89
CA ALA A 407 -11.74 12.95 8.44
C ALA A 407 -12.98 12.40 7.71
N SER A 408 -13.93 11.80 8.45
CA SER A 408 -15.16 11.18 7.93
C SER A 408 -16.43 12.03 8.14
N LEU A 409 -16.33 13.22 8.76
CA LEU A 409 -17.46 14.15 8.99
C LEU A 409 -17.95 14.83 7.68
N PRO A 410 -19.08 15.56 7.67
CA PRO A 410 -19.47 16.38 6.50
C PRO A 410 -18.40 17.43 6.11
N PRO A 411 -18.34 17.87 4.84
CA PRO A 411 -17.31 18.78 4.32
C PRO A 411 -17.09 20.06 5.14
N GLU A 412 -18.15 20.66 5.65
CA GLU A 412 -18.13 21.89 6.45
C GLU A 412 -17.48 21.63 7.82
N ARG A 413 -17.79 20.49 8.45
CA ARG A 413 -17.22 20.09 9.74
C ARG A 413 -15.76 19.67 9.61
N LEU A 414 -15.37 19.09 8.47
CA LEU A 414 -13.97 18.88 8.10
C LEU A 414 -13.22 20.22 7.97
N ALA A 415 -13.82 21.21 7.30
CA ALA A 415 -13.24 22.53 7.14
C ALA A 415 -13.08 23.26 8.49
N GLU A 416 -14.09 23.22 9.36
CA GLU A 416 -14.00 23.72 10.75
C GLU A 416 -12.86 23.06 11.52
N ALA A 417 -12.72 21.74 11.44
CA ALA A 417 -11.69 20.97 12.13
C ALA A 417 -10.27 21.30 11.65
N ALA A 418 -10.07 21.38 10.33
CA ALA A 418 -8.81 21.79 9.72
C ALA A 418 -8.46 23.24 10.11
N GLY A 419 -9.41 24.16 10.04
CA GLY A 419 -9.24 25.56 10.44
C GLY A 419 -8.89 25.71 11.93
N ALA A 420 -9.51 24.92 12.82
CA ALA A 420 -9.20 24.91 14.24
C ALA A 420 -7.78 24.38 14.54
N LEU A 421 -7.34 23.33 13.83
CA LEU A 421 -5.97 22.81 13.95
C LEU A 421 -4.93 23.79 13.41
N ALA A 422 -5.19 24.41 12.25
CA ALA A 422 -4.32 25.42 11.66
C ALA A 422 -4.20 26.68 12.54
N SER A 423 -5.32 27.19 13.04
CA SER A 423 -5.36 28.36 13.94
C SER A 423 -4.62 28.13 15.27
N ALA A 424 -4.53 26.87 15.71
CA ALA A 424 -3.76 26.46 16.88
C ALA A 424 -2.28 26.10 16.57
N GLY A 425 -1.80 26.39 15.35
CA GLY A 425 -0.42 26.12 14.93
C GLY A 425 -0.10 24.63 14.72
N ARG A 426 -1.11 23.76 14.60
CA ARG A 426 -0.94 22.31 14.42
C ARG A 426 -0.97 21.93 12.94
N GLU A 427 -0.13 22.59 12.14
CA GLU A 427 -0.09 22.47 10.68
C GLU A 427 0.13 21.01 10.21
N ASP A 428 0.99 20.25 10.89
CA ASP A 428 1.21 18.81 10.61
C ASP A 428 -0.06 17.96 10.72
N ASP A 429 -0.91 18.26 11.71
CA ASP A 429 -2.14 17.52 11.96
C ASP A 429 -3.29 17.98 11.07
N CYS A 430 -3.36 19.27 10.76
CA CYS A 430 -4.22 19.78 9.69
C CYS A 430 -3.87 19.11 8.35
N GLY A 431 -2.58 19.07 7.98
CA GLY A 431 -2.12 18.40 6.78
C GLY A 431 -2.37 16.89 6.78
N ARG A 432 -2.28 16.21 7.92
CA ARG A 432 -2.69 14.78 8.06
C ARG A 432 -4.19 14.61 7.80
N LEU A 433 -5.03 15.41 8.46
CA LEU A 433 -6.48 15.38 8.34
C LEU A 433 -6.94 15.60 6.88
N LEU A 434 -6.42 16.63 6.22
CA LEU A 434 -6.76 16.94 4.83
C LEU A 434 -6.31 15.83 3.86
N ARG A 435 -5.13 15.22 4.09
CA ARG A 435 -4.68 14.06 3.29
C ARG A 435 -5.50 12.79 3.52
N GLN A 436 -6.15 12.63 4.68
CA GLN A 436 -7.10 11.52 4.90
C GLN A 436 -8.43 11.76 4.18
N GLY A 437 -8.85 13.02 4.02
CA GLY A 437 -10.10 13.40 3.35
C GLY A 437 -10.15 13.15 1.83
N VAL A 438 -9.02 12.94 1.14
CA VAL A 438 -8.94 12.81 -0.33
C VAL A 438 -9.63 11.58 -0.92
N SER A 439 -10.02 10.61 -0.09
CA SER A 439 -10.77 9.42 -0.51
C SER A 439 -12.23 9.71 -0.87
N ARG A 440 -12.74 10.90 -0.53
CA ARG A 440 -14.12 11.33 -0.80
C ARG A 440 -14.43 11.49 -2.29
N PRO A 441 -15.73 11.46 -2.69
CA PRO A 441 -16.16 11.85 -4.02
C PRO A 441 -15.75 13.28 -4.38
N ALA A 442 -15.50 13.54 -5.67
CA ALA A 442 -15.11 14.86 -6.18
C ALA A 442 -16.07 16.01 -5.76
N GLY A 443 -17.37 15.75 -5.62
CA GLY A 443 -18.33 16.73 -5.13
C GLY A 443 -18.03 17.18 -3.69
N GLU A 444 -17.87 16.25 -2.75
CA GLU A 444 -17.53 16.57 -1.36
C GLU A 444 -16.16 17.24 -1.22
N ILE A 445 -15.20 16.95 -2.11
CA ILE A 445 -13.90 17.64 -2.13
C ILE A 445 -14.07 19.10 -2.61
N ALA A 446 -14.94 19.36 -3.59
CA ALA A 446 -15.29 20.71 -3.99
C ALA A 446 -15.96 21.48 -2.84
N ASP A 447 -16.96 20.87 -2.19
CA ASP A 447 -17.66 21.46 -1.04
C ASP A 447 -16.69 21.75 0.12
N ALA A 448 -15.77 20.83 0.42
CA ALA A 448 -14.76 21.01 1.46
C ALA A 448 -13.75 22.12 1.12
N ALA A 449 -13.29 22.22 -0.14
CA ALA A 449 -12.39 23.27 -0.59
C ALA A 449 -13.06 24.65 -0.56
N LEU A 450 -14.33 24.74 -0.96
CA LEU A 450 -15.13 25.96 -0.87
C LEU A 450 -15.36 26.36 0.60
N ALA A 451 -15.76 25.43 1.47
CA ALA A 451 -15.96 25.68 2.90
C ALA A 451 -14.65 26.12 3.60
N LEU A 452 -13.50 25.52 3.27
CA LEU A 452 -12.19 25.96 3.73
C LEU A 452 -11.88 27.39 3.30
N ALA A 453 -12.10 27.72 2.02
CA ALA A 453 -11.88 29.07 1.49
C ALA A 453 -12.82 30.11 2.12
N ASP A 454 -14.09 29.77 2.35
CA ASP A 454 -15.09 30.63 3.01
C ASP A 454 -14.81 30.84 4.50
N ALA A 455 -14.15 29.87 5.15
CA ALA A 455 -13.60 30.00 6.50
C ALA A 455 -12.26 30.78 6.56
N GLY A 456 -11.73 31.23 5.41
CA GLY A 456 -10.44 31.93 5.30
C GLY A 456 -9.21 31.01 5.26
N GLY A 457 -9.41 29.69 5.28
CA GLY A 457 -8.37 28.66 5.19
C GLY A 457 -7.90 28.40 3.76
N GLY A 458 -7.39 29.44 3.08
CA GLY A 458 -6.96 29.33 1.68
C GLY A 458 -5.77 28.38 1.48
N ARG A 459 -4.81 28.36 2.42
CA ARG A 459 -3.66 27.44 2.38
C ARG A 459 -4.10 25.99 2.57
N GLU A 460 -5.12 25.79 3.40
CA GLU A 460 -5.72 24.51 3.74
C GLU A 460 -6.55 23.98 2.56
N ALA A 461 -7.28 24.84 1.84
CA ALA A 461 -7.95 24.50 0.59
C ALA A 461 -6.93 24.08 -0.49
N ASP A 462 -5.88 24.88 -0.71
CA ASP A 462 -4.80 24.54 -1.65
C ASP A 462 -4.11 23.20 -1.26
N ALA A 463 -3.90 22.95 0.04
CA ALA A 463 -3.32 21.71 0.53
C ALA A 463 -4.23 20.49 0.30
N LEU A 464 -5.55 20.64 0.45
CA LEU A 464 -6.53 19.60 0.15
C LEU A 464 -6.55 19.28 -1.35
N LEU A 465 -6.64 20.31 -2.20
CA LEU A 465 -6.67 20.15 -3.67
C LEU A 465 -5.36 19.57 -4.20
N ALA A 466 -4.21 20.01 -3.68
CA ALA A 466 -2.91 19.44 -4.05
C ALA A 466 -2.74 18.01 -3.51
N ALA A 467 -3.32 17.66 -2.36
CA ALA A 467 -3.33 16.29 -1.89
C ALA A 467 -4.18 15.41 -2.83
N PHE A 468 -5.39 15.86 -3.17
CA PHE A 468 -6.29 15.18 -4.11
C PHE A 468 -5.63 14.95 -5.48
N LEU A 469 -5.02 15.98 -6.09
CA LEU A 469 -4.40 15.88 -7.42
C LEU A 469 -3.15 14.96 -7.47
N ARG A 470 -2.54 14.61 -6.33
CA ARG A 470 -1.52 13.55 -6.29
C ARG A 470 -2.16 12.17 -6.46
N VAL A 471 -3.26 11.92 -5.75
CA VAL A 471 -3.89 10.59 -5.67
C VAL A 471 -4.95 10.32 -6.75
N ARG A 472 -5.55 11.36 -7.33
CA ARG A 472 -6.72 11.29 -8.23
C ARG A 472 -6.39 11.72 -9.66
N THR A 473 -7.28 11.45 -10.61
CA THR A 473 -7.04 11.76 -12.03
C THR A 473 -7.32 13.25 -12.36
N PRO A 474 -6.73 13.82 -13.43
CA PRO A 474 -7.03 15.19 -13.84
C PRO A 474 -8.51 15.37 -14.25
N GLU A 475 -9.19 14.32 -14.71
CA GLU A 475 -10.63 14.33 -15.01
C GLU A 475 -11.47 14.45 -13.73
N GLU A 476 -11.09 13.75 -12.65
CA GLU A 476 -11.70 13.95 -11.32
C GLU A 476 -11.44 15.38 -10.80
N GLY A 477 -10.26 15.95 -11.08
CA GLY A 477 -9.96 17.37 -10.85
C GLY A 477 -10.89 18.31 -11.64
N ALA A 478 -11.22 17.98 -12.90
CA ALA A 478 -12.19 18.72 -13.68
C ALA A 478 -13.64 18.56 -13.15
N LEU A 479 -13.98 17.43 -12.53
CA LEU A 479 -15.26 17.26 -11.83
C LEU A 479 -15.37 18.15 -10.58
N ILE A 480 -14.28 18.34 -9.82
CA ILE A 480 -14.22 19.35 -8.74
C ILE A 480 -14.45 20.74 -9.31
N ALA A 481 -13.70 21.10 -10.37
CA ALA A 481 -13.80 22.40 -11.01
C ALA A 481 -15.22 22.74 -11.51
N ALA A 482 -16.01 21.74 -11.90
CA ALA A 482 -17.37 21.93 -12.40
C ALA A 482 -18.37 22.44 -11.34
N ALA A 483 -18.07 22.30 -10.04
CA ALA A 483 -18.96 22.76 -8.96
C ALA A 483 -19.02 24.30 -8.85
N ASP A 484 -17.86 24.96 -8.83
CA ASP A 484 -17.73 26.41 -9.03
C ASP A 484 -16.49 26.69 -9.90
N PRO A 485 -16.65 26.80 -11.24
CA PRO A 485 -15.53 27.04 -12.14
C PRO A 485 -14.82 28.37 -11.91
N ARG A 486 -15.48 29.37 -11.32
CA ARG A 486 -14.86 30.69 -11.08
C ARG A 486 -13.91 30.65 -9.89
N ARG A 487 -14.27 29.91 -8.84
CA ARG A 487 -13.46 29.77 -7.63
C ARG A 487 -12.43 28.66 -7.74
N LEU A 488 -12.81 27.50 -8.27
CA LEU A 488 -12.01 26.27 -8.18
C LEU A 488 -11.02 26.10 -9.32
N VAL A 489 -11.28 26.57 -10.54
CA VAL A 489 -10.30 26.46 -11.66
C VAL A 489 -8.97 27.14 -11.31
N PRO A 490 -8.92 28.39 -10.82
CA PRO A 490 -7.64 29.04 -10.47
C PRO A 490 -6.90 28.31 -9.34
N GLN A 491 -7.62 27.82 -8.33
CA GLN A 491 -7.05 27.08 -7.20
C GLN A 491 -6.50 25.72 -7.63
N LEU A 492 -7.26 24.94 -8.40
CA LEU A 492 -6.83 23.64 -8.93
C LEU A 492 -5.60 23.78 -9.83
N LEU A 493 -5.51 24.82 -10.68
CA LEU A 493 -4.32 25.09 -11.49
C LEU A 493 -3.10 25.46 -10.64
N SER A 494 -3.29 26.27 -9.59
CA SER A 494 -2.24 26.59 -8.60
C SER A 494 -1.75 25.33 -7.88
N ALA A 495 -2.68 24.51 -7.38
CA ALA A 495 -2.41 23.25 -6.71
C ALA A 495 -1.71 22.23 -7.63
N ALA A 496 -2.17 22.08 -8.88
CA ALA A 496 -1.54 21.20 -9.87
C ALA A 496 -0.09 21.62 -10.17
N ARG A 497 0.16 22.93 -10.35
CA ARG A 497 1.52 23.46 -10.52
C ARG A 497 2.42 23.18 -9.30
N ALA A 498 1.86 23.25 -8.09
CA ALA A 498 2.57 22.91 -6.85
C ALA A 498 2.80 21.39 -6.67
N VAL A 499 2.06 20.53 -7.40
CA VAL A 499 2.33 19.09 -7.52
C VAL A 499 3.41 18.84 -8.56
N SER A 500 3.16 19.16 -9.84
CA SER A 500 4.18 19.12 -10.89
C SER A 500 3.77 19.88 -12.17
N PRO A 501 4.73 20.30 -13.01
CA PRO A 501 4.44 20.83 -14.35
C PRO A 501 3.82 19.79 -15.32
N GLY A 502 3.79 18.50 -14.95
CA GLY A 502 2.97 17.48 -15.64
C GLY A 502 1.51 17.65 -15.26
N SER A 503 1.22 17.54 -13.96
CA SER A 503 -0.12 17.68 -13.37
C SER A 503 -0.85 18.95 -13.83
N GLU A 504 -0.16 20.09 -13.91
CA GLU A 504 -0.76 21.33 -14.45
C GLU A 504 -1.21 21.18 -15.91
N ARG A 505 -0.38 20.59 -16.79
CA ARG A 505 -0.72 20.40 -18.21
C ARG A 505 -1.86 19.41 -18.40
N ASP A 506 -1.85 18.32 -17.64
CA ASP A 506 -2.84 17.26 -17.72
C ASP A 506 -4.21 17.76 -17.22
N LEU A 507 -4.22 18.51 -16.11
CA LEU A 507 -5.43 19.20 -15.62
C LEU A 507 -5.93 20.25 -16.61
N VAL A 508 -5.06 21.07 -17.22
CA VAL A 508 -5.46 22.02 -18.27
C VAL A 508 -6.11 21.30 -19.45
N HIS A 509 -5.60 20.12 -19.85
CA HIS A 509 -6.23 19.31 -20.89
C HIS A 509 -7.63 18.82 -20.46
N ALA A 510 -7.76 18.22 -19.26
CA ALA A 510 -9.05 17.76 -18.75
C ALA A 510 -10.08 18.90 -18.60
N LEU A 511 -9.67 20.08 -18.16
CA LEU A 511 -10.52 21.28 -18.05
C LEU A 511 -11.01 21.79 -19.42
N ARG A 512 -10.17 21.71 -20.48
CA ARG A 512 -10.59 22.00 -21.86
C ARG A 512 -11.60 20.99 -22.37
N VAL A 513 -11.34 19.69 -22.17
CA VAL A 513 -12.25 18.59 -22.57
C VAL A 513 -13.60 18.71 -21.86
N ALA A 514 -13.61 19.16 -20.59
CA ALA A 514 -14.82 19.45 -19.83
C ALA A 514 -15.51 20.78 -20.22
N GLY A 515 -14.91 21.61 -21.08
CA GLY A 515 -15.44 22.92 -21.50
C GLY A 515 -15.41 24.00 -20.40
N LEU A 516 -14.57 23.83 -19.38
CA LEU A 516 -14.48 24.73 -18.22
C LEU A 516 -13.48 25.89 -18.44
N ILE A 517 -12.56 25.74 -19.38
CA ILE A 517 -11.65 26.80 -19.84
C ILE A 517 -11.62 26.85 -21.37
N GLY A 518 -11.20 27.98 -21.93
CA GLY A 518 -11.03 28.14 -23.38
C GLY A 518 -9.94 27.23 -23.96
N ALA A 519 -10.05 26.97 -25.27
CA ALA A 519 -9.05 26.23 -26.05
C ALA A 519 -7.69 26.95 -26.03
#